data_AF-A0A355G9Q1-F1
#
_entry.id   AF-A0A355G9Q1-F1
#
_cell.length_a   1.000
_cell.length_b   1.000
_cell.length_c   1.000
_cell.angle_alpha   90.00
_cell.angle_beta   90.00
_cell.angle_gamma   90.00
#
_symmetry.space_group_name_H-M   'P 1'
#
loop_
_entity.id
_entity.type
_entity.pdbx_description
1 polymer ?
#
loop_
_entity_poly.entity_id
_entity_poly.type
_entity_poly.pdbx_seq_one_letter_code
_entity_poly.pdbx_strand_id
1 'polypeptide(L)'
;NTHEDLERNYQWVVDIAKGAALMTRTKLAIQVDTDNHELIPNTPLSEVIHEKLTTIGPPQFSEEEKAFARRIQQPLIEEFGQQFPVAIDSRVHTLLESRTSSKGSTDVGDISWHIPTGGLRTTCFAAGNPGHSWQNVACIGSSIGEKGILYAAQALAATTVELMENPALVTEAKADFDQRMKDRKYITLIPKGQKPPVKIR
;
A
#
# COMPACT_ATOMS: atom_id res chain seq x y z
N ASN A 1 -13.50 1.93 -4.99
CA ASN A 1 -12.19 1.41 -5.42
C ASN A 1 -12.08 -0.04 -4.98
N THR A 2 -12.99 -0.87 -5.48
CA THR A 2 -13.02 -2.32 -5.27
C THR A 2 -12.79 -3.02 -6.60
N HIS A 3 -12.48 -4.32 -6.58
CA HIS A 3 -12.37 -5.11 -7.80
C HIS A 3 -13.67 -5.13 -8.62
N GLU A 4 -14.84 -5.07 -7.98
CA GLU A 4 -16.14 -4.91 -8.68
C GLU A 4 -16.22 -3.60 -9.50
N ASP A 5 -15.60 -2.50 -9.01
CA ASP A 5 -15.49 -1.26 -9.78
C ASP A 5 -14.59 -1.46 -11.00
N LEU A 6 -13.51 -2.23 -10.85
CA LEU A 6 -12.60 -2.58 -11.94
C LEU A 6 -13.35 -3.39 -13.00
N GLU A 7 -14.07 -4.45 -12.64
CA GLU A 7 -14.82 -5.28 -13.58
C GLU A 7 -15.84 -4.46 -14.39
N ARG A 8 -16.62 -3.62 -13.69
CA ARG A 8 -17.62 -2.76 -14.32
C ARG A 8 -16.98 -1.80 -15.31
N ASN A 9 -15.88 -1.15 -14.91
CA ASN A 9 -15.17 -0.20 -15.78
C ASN A 9 -14.50 -0.92 -16.95
N TYR A 10 -13.91 -2.09 -16.72
CA TYR A 10 -13.31 -2.92 -17.76
C TYR A 10 -14.35 -3.29 -18.81
N GLN A 11 -15.51 -3.80 -18.39
CA GLN A 11 -16.58 -4.17 -19.31
C GLN A 11 -17.07 -2.96 -20.13
N TRP A 12 -17.20 -1.79 -19.51
CA TRP A 12 -17.57 -0.57 -20.22
C TRP A 12 -16.53 -0.18 -21.29
N VAL A 13 -15.24 -0.22 -20.95
CA VAL A 13 -14.15 0.06 -21.91
C VAL A 13 -14.14 -0.97 -23.05
N VAL A 14 -14.38 -2.24 -22.75
CA VAL A 14 -14.48 -3.31 -23.75
C VAL A 14 -15.62 -3.05 -24.73
N ASP A 15 -16.77 -2.60 -24.26
CA ASP A 15 -17.92 -2.33 -25.13
C ASP A 15 -17.70 -1.10 -26.01
N ILE A 16 -17.03 -0.06 -25.50
CA ILE A 16 -16.57 1.08 -26.32
C ILE A 16 -15.61 0.58 -27.43
N ALA A 17 -14.62 -0.25 -27.08
CA ALA A 17 -13.65 -0.76 -28.03
C ALA A 17 -14.29 -1.61 -29.14
N LYS A 18 -15.28 -2.44 -28.80
CA LYS A 18 -16.09 -3.19 -29.78
C LYS A 18 -16.85 -2.26 -30.73
N GLY A 19 -17.47 -1.21 -30.17
CA GLY A 19 -18.16 -0.19 -30.97
C GLY A 19 -17.22 0.51 -31.95
N ALA A 20 -16.02 0.89 -31.50
CA ALA A 20 -15.00 1.49 -32.35
C ALA A 20 -14.56 0.56 -33.49
N ALA A 21 -14.25 -0.70 -33.19
CA ALA A 21 -13.86 -1.69 -34.19
C ALA A 21 -14.93 -1.91 -35.26
N LEU A 22 -16.20 -1.92 -34.84
CA LEU A 22 -17.34 -2.02 -35.75
C LEU A 22 -17.43 -0.81 -36.69
N MET A 23 -17.34 0.42 -36.15
CA MET A 23 -17.41 1.65 -36.94
C MET A 23 -16.28 1.75 -37.96
N THR A 24 -15.07 1.33 -37.59
CA THR A 24 -13.87 1.47 -38.44
C THR A 24 -13.57 0.25 -39.29
N ARG A 25 -14.39 -0.82 -39.20
CA ARG A 25 -14.18 -2.11 -39.89
C ARG A 25 -12.80 -2.73 -39.59
N THR A 26 -12.33 -2.60 -38.35
CA THR A 26 -11.07 -3.18 -37.87
C THR A 26 -11.33 -4.40 -36.98
N LYS A 27 -10.26 -5.13 -36.63
CA LYS A 27 -10.32 -6.25 -35.68
C LYS A 27 -9.84 -5.80 -34.32
N LEU A 28 -10.55 -6.21 -33.27
CA LEU A 28 -10.18 -6.01 -31.88
C LEU A 28 -9.60 -7.31 -31.31
N ALA A 29 -8.46 -7.21 -30.62
CA ALA A 29 -7.92 -8.26 -29.78
C ALA A 29 -7.70 -7.66 -28.38
N ILE A 30 -8.16 -8.36 -27.34
CA ILE A 30 -8.02 -7.95 -25.95
C ILE A 30 -7.12 -8.96 -25.25
N GLN A 31 -6.12 -8.46 -24.53
CA GLN A 31 -5.23 -9.25 -23.69
C GLN A 31 -5.19 -8.59 -22.31
N VAL A 32 -5.51 -9.36 -21.26
CA VAL A 32 -5.40 -8.93 -19.86
C VAL A 32 -4.02 -9.30 -19.36
N ASP A 33 -3.15 -8.32 -19.13
CA ASP A 33 -1.78 -8.59 -18.66
C ASP A 33 -1.71 -8.76 -17.13
N THR A 34 -2.45 -7.93 -16.39
CA THR A 34 -2.48 -7.94 -14.92
C THR A 34 -3.89 -7.70 -14.41
N ASP A 35 -4.14 -8.16 -13.19
CA ASP A 35 -5.33 -7.88 -12.40
C ASP A 35 -4.89 -7.79 -10.93
N ASN A 36 -5.57 -6.99 -10.10
CA ASN A 36 -5.28 -6.90 -8.67
C ASN A 36 -6.55 -6.56 -7.87
N HIS A 37 -6.66 -7.17 -6.71
CA HIS A 37 -7.70 -6.86 -5.74
C HIS A 37 -7.31 -5.75 -4.76
N GLU A 38 -8.32 -5.11 -4.16
CA GLU A 38 -8.10 -4.25 -3.00
C GLU A 38 -7.61 -5.05 -1.78
N LEU A 39 -6.98 -4.35 -0.83
CA LEU A 39 -6.60 -4.95 0.45
C LEU A 39 -7.83 -5.22 1.33
N ILE A 40 -7.90 -6.42 1.91
CA ILE A 40 -8.82 -6.76 2.99
C ILE A 40 -8.17 -6.37 4.33
N PRO A 41 -8.68 -5.35 5.04
CA PRO A 41 -8.11 -4.96 6.32
C PRO A 41 -8.38 -6.02 7.38
N ASN A 42 -7.48 -6.13 8.36
CA ASN A 42 -7.66 -6.99 9.53
C ASN A 42 -7.49 -6.17 10.81
N THR A 43 -8.58 -5.98 11.56
CA THR A 43 -8.57 -5.10 12.73
C THR A 43 -7.66 -5.63 13.86
N PRO A 44 -7.78 -6.90 14.30
CA PRO A 44 -6.89 -7.43 15.34
C PRO A 44 -5.40 -7.30 14.99
N LEU A 45 -5.00 -7.63 13.75
CA LEU A 45 -3.60 -7.46 13.33
C LEU A 45 -3.16 -5.99 13.32
N SER A 46 -4.03 -5.08 12.91
CA SER A 46 -3.73 -3.63 12.91
C SER A 46 -3.52 -3.10 14.33
N GLU A 47 -4.31 -3.56 15.29
CA GLU A 47 -4.22 -3.19 16.70
C GLU A 47 -2.89 -3.63 17.32
N VAL A 48 -2.49 -4.89 17.09
CA VAL A 48 -1.20 -5.41 17.56
C VAL A 48 -0.04 -4.63 16.94
N ILE A 49 -0.07 -4.40 15.63
CA ILE A 49 0.96 -3.62 14.92
C ILE A 49 1.06 -2.20 15.49
N HIS A 50 -0.08 -1.55 15.70
CA HIS A 50 -0.14 -0.19 16.25
C HIS A 50 0.38 -0.12 17.68
N GLU A 51 0.06 -1.11 18.52
CA GLU A 51 0.61 -1.24 19.87
C GLU A 51 2.14 -1.37 19.82
N LYS A 52 2.68 -2.22 18.94
CA LYS A 52 4.13 -2.41 18.83
C LYS A 52 4.85 -1.16 18.30
N LEU A 53 4.28 -0.47 17.32
CA LEU A 53 4.77 0.85 16.88
C LEU A 53 4.81 1.83 18.06
N THR A 54 3.70 1.94 18.80
CA THR A 54 3.61 2.86 19.94
C THR A 54 4.62 2.52 21.03
N THR A 55 4.81 1.23 21.33
CA THR A 55 5.71 0.76 22.39
C THR A 55 7.19 0.98 22.04
N ILE A 56 7.58 0.71 20.78
CA ILE A 56 8.96 0.91 20.31
C ILE A 56 9.27 2.41 20.26
N GLY A 57 8.29 3.22 19.85
CA GLY A 57 8.43 4.66 19.69
C GLY A 57 9.07 5.04 18.35
N PRO A 58 8.60 6.14 17.73
CA PRO A 58 9.06 6.54 16.41
C PRO A 58 10.53 7.02 16.43
N PRO A 59 11.26 6.87 15.31
CA PRO A 59 12.64 7.31 15.21
C PRO A 59 12.76 8.83 15.41
N GLN A 60 13.84 9.23 16.07
CA GLN A 60 14.21 10.63 16.25
C GLN A 60 15.09 11.10 15.10
N PHE A 61 14.77 12.27 14.55
CA PHE A 61 15.50 12.87 13.44
C PHE A 61 16.22 14.14 13.88
N SER A 62 17.49 14.26 13.49
CA SER A 62 18.34 15.40 13.80
C SER A 62 17.94 16.64 13.00
N GLU A 63 18.49 17.80 13.38
CA GLU A 63 18.23 19.04 12.64
C GLU A 63 18.82 18.99 11.23
N GLU A 64 19.94 18.28 11.02
CA GLU A 64 20.53 18.05 9.71
C GLU A 64 19.62 17.20 8.81
N GLU A 65 18.99 16.16 9.37
CA GLU A 65 18.02 15.32 8.65
C GLU A 65 16.77 16.12 8.28
N LYS A 66 16.26 16.95 9.21
CA LYS A 66 15.13 17.86 8.93
C LYS A 66 15.50 18.89 7.87
N ALA A 67 16.70 19.47 7.92
CA ALA A 67 17.19 20.41 6.92
C ALA A 67 17.33 19.75 5.54
N PHE A 68 17.84 18.50 5.49
CA PHE A 68 17.86 17.71 4.27
C PHE A 68 16.44 17.50 3.72
N ALA A 69 15.49 17.07 4.56
CA ALA A 69 14.09 16.88 4.17
C ALA A 69 13.44 18.17 3.64
N ARG A 70 13.72 19.34 4.25
CA ARG A 70 13.26 20.64 3.72
C ARG A 70 13.83 20.95 2.34
N ARG A 71 15.11 20.68 2.11
CA ARG A 71 15.72 20.84 0.78
C ARG A 71 15.10 19.91 -0.26
N ILE A 72 14.72 18.69 0.13
CA ILE A 72 14.00 17.75 -0.74
C ILE A 72 12.59 18.27 -1.10
N GLN A 73 11.91 18.93 -0.16
CA GLN A 73 10.61 19.55 -0.38
C GLN A 73 10.66 20.83 -1.23
N GLN A 74 11.78 21.57 -1.21
CA GLN A 74 11.89 22.90 -1.82
C GLN A 74 11.45 22.97 -3.29
N PRO A 75 11.86 22.06 -4.20
CA PRO A 75 11.42 22.11 -5.59
C PRO A 75 9.89 21.93 -5.73
N LEU A 76 9.28 21.15 -4.84
CA LEU A 76 7.82 20.95 -4.85
C LEU A 76 7.07 22.20 -4.38
N ILE A 77 7.66 22.98 -3.49
CA ILE A 77 7.13 24.28 -3.07
C ILE A 77 7.21 25.28 -4.22
N GLU A 78 8.37 25.39 -4.85
CA GLU A 78 8.64 26.37 -5.91
C GLU A 78 7.82 26.10 -7.17
N GLU A 79 7.73 24.85 -7.60
CA GLU A 79 7.08 24.47 -8.86
C GLU A 79 5.56 24.30 -8.71
N PHE A 80 5.10 23.73 -7.58
CA PHE A 80 3.70 23.33 -7.41
C PHE A 80 2.98 24.07 -6.29
N GLY A 81 3.66 24.97 -5.55
CA GLY A 81 3.07 25.69 -4.42
C GLY A 81 2.72 24.78 -3.23
N GLN A 82 3.24 23.54 -3.22
CA GLN A 82 2.89 22.55 -2.21
C GLN A 82 3.32 23.00 -0.81
N GLN A 83 2.48 22.74 0.19
CA GLN A 83 2.76 23.12 1.58
C GLN A 83 3.15 21.89 2.40
N PHE A 84 4.21 22.04 3.20
CA PHE A 84 4.73 20.97 4.04
C PHE A 84 4.78 21.45 5.50
N PRO A 85 3.74 21.20 6.32
CA PRO A 85 3.70 21.65 7.71
C PRO A 85 4.91 21.18 8.53
N VAL A 86 5.38 19.96 8.26
CA VAL A 86 6.56 19.35 8.89
C VAL A 86 7.56 18.88 7.84
N ALA A 87 8.85 18.85 8.19
CA ALA A 87 9.89 18.31 7.32
C ALA A 87 9.80 16.78 7.24
N ILE A 88 9.62 16.15 8.39
CA ILE A 88 9.53 14.70 8.59
C ILE A 88 8.41 14.46 9.60
N ASP A 89 7.49 13.54 9.32
CA ASP A 89 6.42 13.19 10.26
C ASP A 89 6.88 12.03 11.15
N SER A 90 7.15 12.30 12.42
CA SER A 90 7.59 11.30 13.40
C SER A 90 6.46 10.87 14.33
N ARG A 91 5.18 11.06 13.96
CA ARG A 91 4.05 10.62 14.77
C ARG A 91 3.66 9.18 14.45
N VAL A 92 3.26 8.44 15.48
CA VAL A 92 2.45 7.23 15.30
C VAL A 92 1.01 7.68 15.14
N HIS A 93 0.48 7.57 13.91
CA HIS A 93 -0.90 7.93 13.61
C HIS A 93 -1.85 6.92 14.23
N THR A 94 -2.99 7.41 14.71
CA THR A 94 -4.03 6.54 15.25
C THR A 94 -4.56 5.59 14.18
N LEU A 95 -5.14 4.47 14.62
CA LEU A 95 -5.83 3.55 13.72
C LEU A 95 -6.91 4.26 12.90
N LEU A 96 -7.64 5.22 13.49
CA LEU A 96 -8.69 5.99 12.83
C LEU A 96 -8.15 6.84 11.68
N GLU A 97 -7.05 7.57 11.90
CA GLU A 97 -6.36 8.35 10.86
C GLU A 97 -5.86 7.46 9.71
N SER A 98 -5.46 6.22 10.05
CA SER A 98 -4.90 5.24 9.13
C SER A 98 -5.96 4.39 8.39
N ARG A 99 -7.27 4.61 8.62
CA ARG A 99 -8.34 3.82 7.96
C ARG A 99 -8.49 4.09 6.47
N THR A 100 -7.89 5.17 5.97
CA THR A 100 -8.04 5.55 4.56
C THR A 100 -7.19 4.65 3.68
N SER A 101 -7.81 4.03 2.68
CA SER A 101 -7.09 3.19 1.73
C SER A 101 -6.05 4.01 0.98
N SER A 102 -4.84 3.48 0.90
CA SER A 102 -3.82 4.00 -0.01
C SER A 102 -4.31 3.89 -1.46
N LYS A 103 -3.90 4.84 -2.31
CA LYS A 103 -4.21 4.85 -3.75
C LYS A 103 -3.24 4.00 -4.60
N GLY A 104 -2.20 3.41 -3.98
CA GLY A 104 -1.23 2.56 -4.69
C GLY A 104 -1.70 1.10 -4.73
N SER A 105 -1.50 0.45 -5.87
CA SER A 105 -1.69 -0.99 -6.02
C SER A 105 -0.55 -1.77 -5.34
N THR A 106 -0.85 -3.01 -4.93
CA THR A 106 0.12 -3.95 -4.36
C THR A 106 -0.38 -5.38 -4.59
N ASP A 107 0.56 -6.30 -4.84
CA ASP A 107 0.34 -7.75 -4.87
C ASP A 107 -0.19 -8.31 -3.54
N VAL A 108 0.09 -7.65 -2.42
CA VAL A 108 -0.49 -7.98 -1.10
C VAL A 108 -2.02 -7.88 -1.12
N GLY A 109 -2.60 -7.11 -2.04
CA GLY A 109 -4.04 -7.08 -2.31
C GLY A 109 -4.60 -8.49 -2.48
N ASP A 110 -4.12 -9.24 -3.46
CA ASP A 110 -4.58 -10.60 -3.74
C ASP A 110 -4.30 -11.56 -2.58
N ILE A 111 -3.14 -11.42 -1.91
CA ILE A 111 -2.82 -12.24 -0.73
C ILE A 111 -3.82 -12.03 0.40
N SER A 112 -4.25 -10.79 0.62
CA SER A 112 -5.19 -10.44 1.69
C SER A 112 -6.59 -11.00 1.48
N TRP A 113 -6.93 -11.50 0.29
CA TRP A 113 -8.18 -12.21 0.01
C TRP A 113 -8.14 -13.70 0.39
N HIS A 114 -6.95 -14.22 0.71
CA HIS A 114 -6.75 -15.63 1.02
C HIS A 114 -6.37 -15.87 2.48
N ILE A 115 -5.72 -14.90 3.13
CA ILE A 115 -5.24 -15.04 4.50
C ILE A 115 -5.38 -13.72 5.29
N PRO A 116 -5.62 -13.78 6.61
CA PRO A 116 -5.54 -12.61 7.48
C PRO A 116 -4.21 -11.88 7.26
N THR A 117 -4.28 -10.61 6.88
CA THR A 117 -3.12 -9.82 6.47
C THR A 117 -3.11 -8.49 7.21
N GLY A 118 -1.96 -8.13 7.78
CA GLY A 118 -1.70 -6.83 8.39
C GLY A 118 -0.42 -6.24 7.83
N GLY A 119 -0.32 -4.92 7.83
CA GLY A 119 0.83 -4.20 7.31
C GLY A 119 0.97 -2.83 7.96
N LEU A 120 2.12 -2.21 7.75
CA LEU A 120 2.43 -0.91 8.32
C LEU A 120 3.15 -0.01 7.32
N ARG A 121 3.18 1.28 7.63
CA ARG A 121 4.03 2.27 6.97
C ARG A 121 4.81 3.02 8.04
N THR A 122 6.10 3.21 7.81
CA THR A 122 6.96 4.04 8.67
C THR A 122 7.56 5.19 7.88
N THR A 123 8.12 6.14 8.63
CA THR A 123 8.73 7.34 8.07
C THR A 123 10.11 7.04 7.49
N CYS A 124 10.14 6.79 6.18
CA CYS A 124 11.38 6.64 5.41
C CYS A 124 11.65 7.82 4.48
N PHE A 125 10.72 8.79 4.39
CA PHE A 125 10.78 9.92 3.46
C PHE A 125 10.51 11.25 4.18
N ALA A 126 10.87 12.36 3.52
CA ALA A 126 10.36 13.67 3.92
C ALA A 126 8.82 13.68 3.81
N ALA A 127 8.16 14.40 4.72
CA ALA A 127 6.71 14.38 4.83
C ALA A 127 6.06 14.92 3.56
N GLY A 128 4.99 14.26 3.11
CA GLY A 128 4.20 14.72 1.96
C GLY A 128 4.86 14.59 0.59
N ASN A 129 6.04 13.98 0.48
CA ASN A 129 6.67 13.73 -0.81
C ASN A 129 5.78 12.84 -1.70
N PRO A 130 5.68 13.12 -3.02
CA PRO A 130 4.98 12.26 -3.95
C PRO A 130 5.67 10.89 -4.06
N GLY A 131 4.87 9.84 -4.23
CA GLY A 131 5.37 8.50 -4.53
C GLY A 131 6.13 8.44 -5.87
N HIS A 132 6.97 7.43 -6.06
CA HIS A 132 7.75 7.21 -7.30
C HIS A 132 8.57 8.43 -7.77
N SER A 133 9.13 9.17 -6.81
CA SER A 133 9.83 10.42 -7.06
C SER A 133 11.31 10.32 -6.70
N TRP A 134 12.16 11.15 -7.33
CA TRP A 134 13.59 11.20 -7.00
C TRP A 134 13.81 11.66 -5.55
N GLN A 135 12.87 12.44 -5.00
CA GLN A 135 12.87 12.87 -3.60
C GLN A 135 12.86 11.66 -2.66
N ASN A 136 12.04 10.64 -2.95
CA ASN A 136 12.01 9.42 -2.13
C ASN A 136 13.25 8.56 -2.34
N VAL A 137 13.85 8.55 -3.54
CA VAL A 137 15.15 7.90 -3.78
C VAL A 137 16.26 8.57 -2.96
N ALA A 138 16.26 9.89 -2.86
CA ALA A 138 17.23 10.62 -2.05
C ALA A 138 17.03 10.37 -0.54
N CYS A 139 15.79 10.33 -0.06
CA CYS A 139 15.49 10.04 1.33
C CYS A 139 15.79 8.59 1.73
N ILE A 140 15.49 7.61 0.88
CA ILE A 140 15.75 6.19 1.19
C ILE A 140 17.25 5.90 1.28
N GLY A 141 18.06 6.60 0.49
CA GLY A 141 19.53 6.50 0.50
C GLY A 141 20.22 7.31 1.61
N SER A 142 19.48 7.84 2.58
CA SER A 142 20.01 8.59 3.71
C SER A 142 19.64 7.95 5.05
N SER A 143 20.16 8.51 6.15
CA SER A 143 19.84 8.06 7.51
C SER A 143 18.35 8.16 7.85
N ILE A 144 17.56 8.96 7.11
CA ILE A 144 16.09 9.00 7.26
C ILE A 144 15.50 7.65 6.86
N GLY A 145 15.88 7.14 5.69
CA GLY A 145 15.48 5.83 5.19
C GLY A 145 15.93 4.71 6.12
N GLU A 146 17.20 4.72 6.53
CA GLU A 146 17.76 3.69 7.43
C GLU A 146 17.00 3.59 8.76
N LYS A 147 16.74 4.72 9.42
CA LYS A 147 15.98 4.77 10.68
C LYS A 147 14.54 4.29 10.49
N GLY A 148 13.89 4.70 9.40
CA GLY A 148 12.53 4.27 9.07
C GLY A 148 12.41 2.77 8.82
N ILE A 149 13.39 2.20 8.09
CA ILE A 149 13.48 0.76 7.79
C ILE A 149 13.71 -0.05 9.07
N LEU A 150 14.65 0.37 9.92
CA LEU A 150 14.92 -0.31 11.19
C LEU A 150 13.70 -0.30 12.10
N TYR A 151 13.01 0.84 12.20
CA TYR A 151 11.78 0.95 12.99
C TYR A 151 10.67 0.03 12.45
N ALA A 152 10.48 -0.04 11.13
CA ALA A 152 9.53 -0.97 10.51
C ALA A 152 9.87 -2.42 10.83
N ALA A 153 11.14 -2.80 10.70
CA ALA A 153 11.61 -4.15 10.96
C ALA A 153 11.38 -4.56 12.42
N GLN A 154 11.68 -3.66 13.37
CA GLN A 154 11.42 -3.89 14.80
C GLN A 154 9.94 -4.07 15.09
N ALA A 155 9.07 -3.23 14.52
CA ALA A 155 7.63 -3.33 14.73
C ALA A 155 7.05 -4.65 14.15
N LEU A 156 7.49 -5.06 12.96
CA LEU A 156 7.09 -6.34 12.36
C LEU A 156 7.59 -7.54 13.16
N ALA A 157 8.85 -7.50 13.63
CA ALA A 157 9.42 -8.57 14.45
C ALA A 157 8.69 -8.70 15.79
N ALA A 158 8.48 -7.59 16.50
CA ALA A 158 7.74 -7.57 17.76
C ALA A 158 6.30 -8.04 17.61
N THR A 159 5.63 -7.65 16.52
CA THR A 159 4.28 -8.13 16.17
C THR A 159 4.29 -9.65 15.95
N THR A 160 5.30 -10.16 15.23
CA THR A 160 5.43 -11.59 14.96
C THR A 160 5.60 -12.40 16.24
N VAL A 161 6.46 -11.94 17.16
CA VAL A 161 6.65 -12.58 18.47
C VAL A 161 5.35 -12.59 19.26
N GLU A 162 4.63 -11.47 19.32
CA GLU A 162 3.33 -11.40 20.02
C GLU A 162 2.31 -12.41 19.46
N LEU A 163 2.22 -12.55 18.13
CA LEU A 163 1.32 -13.52 17.51
C LEU A 163 1.74 -14.97 17.78
N MET A 164 3.04 -15.24 17.94
CA MET A 164 3.54 -16.58 18.28
C MET A 164 3.31 -16.93 19.75
N GLU A 165 3.44 -15.97 20.66
CA GLU A 165 3.28 -16.16 22.10
C GLU A 165 1.81 -16.11 22.53
N ASN A 166 0.94 -15.47 21.76
CA ASN A 166 -0.48 -15.30 22.05
C ASN A 166 -1.38 -15.83 20.91
N PRO A 167 -1.67 -17.15 20.88
CA PRO A 167 -2.53 -17.77 19.86
C PRO A 167 -3.97 -17.24 19.81
N ALA A 168 -4.44 -16.54 20.85
CA ALA A 168 -5.76 -15.92 20.86
C ALA A 168 -5.86 -14.83 19.79
N LEU A 169 -4.81 -14.01 19.61
CA LEU A 169 -4.76 -12.96 18.59
C LEU A 169 -4.86 -13.53 17.16
N VAL A 170 -4.26 -14.70 16.92
CA VAL A 170 -4.38 -15.41 15.63
C VAL A 170 -5.82 -15.88 15.40
N THR A 171 -6.49 -16.32 16.46
CA THR A 171 -7.90 -16.75 16.40
C THR A 171 -8.81 -15.57 16.11
N GLU A 172 -8.60 -14.43 16.77
CA GLU A 172 -9.32 -13.18 16.53
C GLU A 172 -9.11 -12.66 15.11
N ALA A 173 -7.85 -12.65 14.63
CA ALA A 173 -7.53 -12.24 13.26
C ALA A 173 -8.24 -13.11 12.21
N LYS A 174 -8.33 -14.44 12.43
CA LYS A 174 -9.08 -15.34 11.56
C LYS A 174 -10.58 -15.06 11.61
N ALA A 175 -11.15 -14.84 12.78
CA ALA A 175 -12.57 -14.53 12.92
C ALA A 175 -12.95 -13.21 12.21
N ASP A 176 -12.14 -12.16 12.34
CA ASP A 176 -12.34 -10.90 11.62
C ASP A 176 -12.24 -11.09 10.09
N PHE A 177 -11.27 -11.88 9.63
CA PHE A 177 -11.13 -12.24 8.22
C PHE A 177 -12.36 -13.00 7.69
N ASP A 178 -12.77 -14.08 8.36
CA ASP A 178 -13.93 -14.89 7.97
C ASP A 178 -15.20 -14.03 7.88
N GLN A 179 -15.39 -13.11 8.84
CA GLN A 179 -16.51 -12.19 8.84
C GLN A 179 -16.48 -11.20 7.66
N ARG A 180 -15.29 -10.70 7.28
CA ARG A 180 -15.13 -9.79 6.13
C ARG A 180 -15.29 -10.49 4.79
N MET A 181 -14.93 -11.77 4.74
CA MET A 181 -14.95 -12.58 3.52
C MET A 181 -16.27 -13.29 3.27
N LYS A 182 -17.20 -13.31 4.23
CA LYS A 182 -18.46 -14.07 4.21
C LYS A 182 -19.22 -14.00 2.88
N ASP A 183 -19.32 -12.83 2.26
CA ASP A 183 -20.07 -12.59 1.02
C ASP A 183 -19.16 -12.18 -0.15
N ARG A 184 -17.84 -12.36 0.00
CA ARG A 184 -16.85 -11.99 -1.02
C ARG A 184 -16.41 -13.21 -1.81
N LYS A 185 -16.24 -13.03 -3.11
CA LYS A 185 -15.72 -14.06 -4.01
C LYS A 185 -14.50 -13.54 -4.74
N TYR A 186 -13.37 -14.21 -4.56
CA TYR A 186 -12.18 -13.92 -5.36
C TYR A 186 -12.43 -14.30 -6.83
N ILE A 187 -12.07 -13.39 -7.71
CA ILE A 187 -12.18 -13.54 -9.16
C ILE A 187 -10.93 -12.93 -9.80
N THR A 188 -10.57 -13.36 -11.00
CA THR A 188 -9.44 -12.81 -11.72
C THR A 188 -9.75 -12.75 -13.20
N LEU A 189 -9.45 -11.62 -13.82
CA LEU A 189 -9.51 -11.43 -15.28
C LEU A 189 -8.29 -12.05 -15.98
N ILE A 190 -7.23 -12.40 -15.25
CA ILE A 190 -6.06 -13.09 -15.80
C ILE A 190 -6.49 -14.48 -16.34
N PRO A 191 -6.29 -14.76 -17.64
CA PRO A 191 -6.64 -16.03 -18.23
C PRO A 191 -5.91 -17.22 -17.60
N LYS A 192 -6.63 -18.34 -17.47
CA LYS A 192 -6.04 -19.60 -16.97
C LYS A 192 -4.85 -20.01 -17.83
N GLY A 193 -3.70 -20.22 -17.19
CA GLY A 193 -2.47 -20.65 -17.86
C GLY A 193 -1.66 -19.51 -18.50
N GLN A 194 -2.07 -18.25 -18.34
CA GLN A 194 -1.21 -17.11 -18.68
C GLN A 194 0.09 -17.19 -17.88
N LYS A 195 1.22 -17.19 -18.61
CA LYS A 195 2.56 -17.14 -17.99
C LYS A 195 2.93 -15.70 -17.63
N PRO A 196 3.75 -15.49 -16.59
CA PRO A 196 4.28 -14.17 -16.32
C PRO A 196 5.07 -13.64 -17.53
N PRO A 197 5.07 -12.31 -17.76
CA PRO A 197 5.84 -11.71 -18.85
C PRO A 197 7.34 -11.98 -18.65
N VAL A 198 8.00 -12.43 -19.72
CA VAL A 198 9.44 -12.78 -19.70
C VAL A 198 10.37 -11.58 -19.97
N LYS A 199 9.79 -10.44 -20.37
CA LYS A 199 10.50 -9.17 -20.61
C LYS A 199 9.59 -8.03 -20.20
N ILE A 200 10.19 -6.96 -19.67
CA ILE A 200 9.53 -5.66 -19.52
C ILE A 200 9.22 -5.15 -20.94
N ARG A 201 7.97 -4.80 -21.20
CA ARG A 201 7.52 -4.23 -22.47
C ARG A 201 7.82 -2.74 -22.54
#